data_AF-A0A8T4N0B9-F1
#
_entry.id   AF-A0A8T4N0B9-F1
#
_cell.length_a   1.000
_cell.length_b   1.000
_cell.length_c   1.000
_cell.angle_alpha   90.00
_cell.angle_beta   90.00
_cell.angle_gamma   90.00
#
_symmetry.space_group_name_H-M   'P 1'
#
loop_
_entity.id
_entity.type
_entity.pdbx_description
1 polymer ?
#
loop_
_entity_poly.entity_id
_entity_poly.type
_entity_poly.pdbx_seq_one_letter_code
_entity_poly.pdbx_strand_id
1 'polypeptide(L)'
;MVQTETKEEKPIVVDKPFRLLEVNVEPRYDSNHERSFTGGEVRNEIKKIFEPSATYHLFTTAANPKAKERLDEIAREETRTKEHSHSRFGSDLTYLYQYALHAFAGKEGIVHAYFDLVDQNCHMGDRLWDTAYLPTVHIVRGNEAAVDALVDLVGKLNSDEAYAIIKKREAPQNYHMGAVDALREASRGYGIDPILVSERQWRNVQGETLKNAVDFLCQFTYSEKFRDHSSAWD
;
A
#
# COMPACT_ATOMS: atom_id res chain seq x y z
N MET A 1 45.33 -0.94 -16.03
CA MET A 1 44.05 -0.53 -15.40
C MET A 1 43.10 -1.71 -15.54
N VAL A 2 42.72 -2.33 -14.43
CA VAL A 2 41.73 -3.43 -14.43
C VAL A 2 40.36 -2.77 -14.49
N GLN A 3 39.65 -2.92 -15.60
CA GLN A 3 38.24 -2.54 -15.68
C GLN A 3 37.46 -3.56 -14.87
N THR A 4 37.00 -3.16 -13.68
CA THR A 4 36.00 -3.90 -12.92
C THR A 4 34.66 -3.69 -13.61
N GLU A 5 34.21 -4.69 -14.36
CA GLU A 5 32.83 -4.78 -14.83
C GLU A 5 31.91 -4.86 -13.61
N THR A 6 31.15 -3.79 -13.36
CA THR A 6 30.01 -3.80 -12.45
C THR A 6 28.97 -4.72 -13.06
N LYS A 7 28.89 -5.96 -12.56
CA LYS A 7 27.76 -6.86 -12.85
C LYS A 7 26.49 -6.18 -12.36
N GLU A 8 25.61 -5.80 -13.27
CA GLU A 8 24.23 -5.47 -12.94
C GLU A 8 23.59 -6.70 -12.28
N GLU A 9 23.42 -6.64 -10.96
CA GLU A 9 22.69 -7.66 -10.22
C GLU A 9 21.23 -7.61 -10.63
N LYS A 10 20.80 -8.64 -11.36
CA LYS A 10 19.39 -8.81 -11.71
C LYS A 10 18.55 -8.91 -10.43
N PRO A 11 17.40 -8.24 -10.36
CA PRO A 11 16.55 -8.27 -9.18
C PRO A 11 16.13 -9.70 -8.84
N ILE A 12 16.15 -10.03 -7.55
CA ILE A 12 15.67 -11.31 -7.02
C ILE A 12 14.16 -11.37 -7.25
N VAL A 13 13.74 -12.20 -8.19
CA VAL A 13 12.32 -12.47 -8.45
C VAL A 13 11.81 -13.42 -7.37
N VAL A 14 11.07 -12.88 -6.40
CA VAL A 14 10.26 -13.70 -5.48
C VAL A 14 8.98 -14.09 -6.22
N ASP A 15 8.66 -15.39 -6.26
CA ASP A 15 7.59 -15.97 -7.09
C ASP A 15 6.22 -15.29 -6.95
N LYS A 16 5.89 -14.64 -5.83
CA LYS A 16 4.69 -13.78 -5.66
C LYS A 16 4.92 -12.68 -4.58
N PRO A 17 4.55 -11.41 -4.84
CA PRO A 17 4.72 -10.29 -3.90
C PRO A 17 3.92 -10.43 -2.60
N PHE A 18 2.74 -11.07 -2.65
CA PHE A 18 1.89 -11.29 -1.47
C PHE A 18 2.54 -12.19 -0.40
N ARG A 19 3.48 -13.05 -0.76
CA ARG A 19 4.19 -13.91 0.22
C ARG A 19 5.19 -13.15 1.08
N LEU A 20 5.51 -11.90 0.74
CA LEU A 20 6.52 -11.14 1.47
C LEU A 20 6.05 -10.71 2.86
N LEU A 21 4.75 -10.50 3.08
CA LEU A 21 4.19 -10.10 4.38
C LEU A 21 3.12 -11.07 4.90
N GLU A 22 2.80 -12.13 4.15
CA GLU A 22 1.78 -13.09 4.55
C GLU A 22 2.33 -14.11 5.53
N VAL A 23 1.60 -14.28 6.63
CA VAL A 23 1.90 -15.27 7.66
C VAL A 23 0.71 -16.19 7.79
N ASN A 24 0.92 -17.47 7.48
CA ASN A 24 -0.08 -18.50 7.68
C ASN A 24 0.17 -19.20 9.01
N VAL A 25 -0.67 -18.94 10.00
CA VAL A 25 -0.67 -19.68 11.27
C VAL A 25 -1.70 -20.80 11.15
N GLU A 26 -1.24 -22.05 11.10
CA GLU A 26 -2.15 -23.18 11.15
C GLU A 26 -2.83 -23.24 12.52
N PRO A 27 -4.17 -23.23 12.59
CA PRO A 27 -4.87 -23.24 13.87
C PRO A 27 -4.68 -24.58 14.57
N ARG A 28 -4.44 -24.56 15.88
CA ARG A 28 -4.60 -25.75 16.71
C ARG A 28 -6.06 -25.91 17.11
N TYR A 29 -6.53 -27.15 17.07
CA TYR A 29 -7.81 -27.53 17.63
C TYR A 29 -7.55 -28.00 19.06
N ASP A 30 -7.75 -27.11 20.02
CA ASP A 30 -8.00 -27.56 21.38
C ASP A 30 -9.50 -27.79 21.54
N SER A 31 -9.85 -28.77 22.37
CA SER A 31 -11.18 -29.37 22.41
C SER A 31 -12.35 -28.34 22.43
N ASN A 32 -13.28 -28.53 21.49
CA ASN A 32 -14.61 -27.91 21.37
C ASN A 32 -14.76 -26.37 21.34
N HIS A 33 -14.01 -25.66 20.48
CA HIS A 33 -14.52 -24.58 19.59
C HIS A 33 -13.64 -23.34 19.38
N GLU A 34 -12.43 -23.25 19.91
CA GLU A 34 -11.61 -22.06 19.72
C GLU A 34 -10.34 -22.35 18.91
N ARG A 35 -10.15 -21.61 17.82
CA ARG A 35 -8.84 -21.51 17.15
C ARG A 35 -7.96 -20.70 18.08
N SER A 36 -7.03 -21.33 18.78
CA SER A 36 -6.10 -20.63 19.65
C SER A 36 -4.69 -20.59 19.03
N PHE A 37 -4.06 -19.43 19.16
CA PHE A 37 -2.63 -19.23 18.91
C PHE A 37 -2.07 -18.37 20.04
N THR A 38 -0.87 -18.69 20.49
CA THR A 38 -0.16 -17.86 21.48
C THR A 38 0.46 -16.65 20.79
N GLY A 39 0.59 -15.53 21.49
CA GLY A 39 1.34 -14.37 20.96
C GLY A 39 2.81 -14.68 20.66
N GLY A 40 3.38 -15.75 21.23
CA GLY A 40 4.70 -16.26 20.87
C GLY A 40 4.72 -16.92 19.49
N GLU A 41 3.70 -17.71 19.16
CA GLU A 41 3.57 -18.36 17.84
C GLU A 41 3.39 -17.33 16.74
N VAL A 42 2.47 -16.37 16.91
CA VAL A 42 2.28 -15.28 15.93
C VAL A 42 3.57 -14.50 15.70
N ARG A 43 4.31 -14.16 16.78
CA ARG A 43 5.63 -13.50 16.66
C ARG A 43 6.63 -14.34 15.88
N ASN A 44 6.72 -15.63 16.19
CA ASN A 44 7.66 -16.53 15.51
C ASN A 44 7.35 -16.65 14.02
N GLU A 45 6.08 -16.67 13.65
CA GLU A 45 5.66 -16.74 12.26
C GLU A 45 5.90 -15.40 11.53
N ILE A 46 5.63 -14.24 12.15
CA ILE A 46 5.97 -12.92 11.57
C ILE A 46 7.48 -12.76 11.40
N LYS A 47 8.29 -13.27 12.32
CA LYS A 47 9.75 -13.32 12.19
C LYS A 47 10.25 -14.13 10.99
N LYS A 48 9.40 -14.93 10.34
CA LYS A 48 9.74 -15.67 9.11
C LYS A 48 9.53 -14.83 7.85
N ILE A 49 8.79 -13.72 7.92
CA ILE A 49 8.68 -12.74 6.83
C ILE A 49 10.08 -12.26 6.41
N PHE A 50 10.89 -11.87 7.40
CA PHE A 50 12.20 -11.28 7.15
C PHE A 50 13.29 -12.35 7.17
N GLU A 51 13.72 -12.78 5.98
CA GLU A 51 14.92 -13.61 5.81
C GLU A 51 16.17 -12.86 6.32
N PRO A 52 16.94 -13.41 7.30
CA PRO A 52 18.02 -12.68 7.97
C PRO A 52 19.11 -12.14 7.03
N SER A 53 19.46 -12.91 6.00
CA SER A 53 20.48 -12.58 5.00
C SER A 53 20.02 -11.66 3.87
N ALA A 54 18.71 -11.38 3.80
CA ALA A 54 18.17 -10.53 2.75
C ALA A 54 18.26 -9.05 3.14
N THR A 55 18.43 -8.20 2.14
CA THR A 55 18.38 -6.74 2.29
C THR A 55 16.99 -6.23 1.92
N TYR A 56 16.49 -5.32 2.74
CA TYR A 56 15.17 -4.71 2.61
C TYR A 56 15.29 -3.19 2.56
N HIS A 57 14.35 -2.58 1.85
CA HIS A 57 14.19 -1.14 1.74
C HIS A 57 12.75 -0.80 2.07
N LEU A 58 12.57 0.20 2.92
CA LEU A 58 11.26 0.69 3.32
C LEU A 58 11.15 2.17 2.96
N PHE A 59 10.02 2.55 2.39
CA PHE A 59 9.65 3.95 2.22
C PHE A 59 8.15 4.08 2.43
N THR A 60 7.68 5.31 2.59
CA THR A 60 6.25 5.55 2.72
C THR A 60 5.73 6.42 1.61
N THR A 61 4.47 6.22 1.25
CA THR A 61 3.71 7.10 0.36
C THR A 61 2.48 7.62 1.06
N ALA A 62 2.02 8.81 0.70
CA ALA A 62 0.75 9.37 1.17
C ALA A 62 0.10 10.22 0.08
N ALA A 63 -1.20 10.48 0.18
CA ALA A 63 -1.86 11.44 -0.69
C ALA A 63 -1.16 12.81 -0.62
N ASN A 64 -1.03 13.46 -1.78
CA ASN A 64 -0.49 14.81 -1.85
C ASN A 64 -1.52 15.82 -1.30
N PRO A 65 -1.20 16.62 -0.26
CA PRO A 65 -2.10 17.66 0.23
C PRO A 65 -2.58 18.62 -0.86
N LYS A 66 -1.71 18.97 -1.82
CA LYS A 66 -2.07 19.85 -2.94
C LYS A 66 -3.08 19.20 -3.89
N ALA A 67 -3.02 17.88 -4.06
CA ALA A 67 -3.99 17.14 -4.87
C ALA A 67 -5.38 17.17 -4.23
N LYS A 68 -5.45 16.99 -2.90
CA LYS A 68 -6.71 17.13 -2.16
C LYS A 68 -7.24 18.57 -2.21
N GLU A 69 -6.39 19.56 -1.93
CA GLU A 69 -6.78 20.97 -1.99
C GLU A 69 -7.37 21.31 -3.36
N ARG A 70 -6.75 20.84 -4.44
CA ARG A 70 -7.25 21.05 -5.79
C ARG A 70 -8.61 20.39 -6.04
N LEU A 71 -8.81 19.16 -5.58
CA LEU A 71 -10.11 18.49 -5.69
C LEU A 71 -11.17 19.18 -4.84
N ASP A 72 -10.83 19.66 -3.65
CA ASP A 72 -11.73 20.41 -2.78
C ASP A 72 -12.14 21.75 -3.42
N GLU A 73 -11.22 22.44 -4.11
CA GLU A 73 -11.53 23.65 -4.89
C GLU A 73 -12.53 23.36 -6.01
N ILE A 74 -12.28 22.32 -6.81
CA ILE A 74 -13.17 21.91 -7.90
C ILE A 74 -14.54 21.52 -7.34
N ALA A 75 -14.59 20.76 -6.26
CA ALA A 75 -15.82 20.39 -5.58
C ALA A 75 -16.61 21.62 -5.07
N ARG A 76 -15.92 22.66 -4.57
CA ARG A 76 -16.57 23.94 -4.16
C ARG A 76 -17.12 24.72 -5.35
N GLU A 77 -16.43 24.71 -6.48
CA GLU A 77 -16.91 25.32 -7.72
C GLU A 77 -18.14 24.60 -8.26
N GLU A 78 -18.13 23.26 -8.24
CA GLU A 78 -19.26 22.42 -8.66
C GLU A 78 -20.45 22.53 -7.71
N THR A 79 -20.25 22.57 -6.39
CA THR A 79 -21.35 22.65 -5.40
C THR A 79 -22.09 23.97 -5.41
N ARG A 80 -21.43 25.06 -5.83
CA ARG A 80 -22.14 26.32 -6.16
C ARG A 80 -23.14 26.15 -7.30
N THR A 81 -23.06 25.06 -8.06
CA THR A 81 -23.91 24.77 -9.22
C THR A 81 -24.80 23.53 -9.07
N LYS A 82 -24.48 22.55 -8.21
CA LYS A 82 -25.24 21.30 -7.97
C LYS A 82 -25.07 20.72 -6.55
N GLU A 83 -26.04 19.94 -6.06
CA GLU A 83 -26.14 19.56 -4.63
C GLU A 83 -25.17 18.48 -4.12
N HIS A 84 -24.44 17.72 -4.96
CA HIS A 84 -23.55 16.65 -4.48
C HIS A 84 -22.21 16.63 -5.24
N SER A 85 -21.08 16.85 -4.55
CA SER A 85 -19.74 16.65 -5.12
C SER A 85 -19.15 15.29 -4.71
N HIS A 86 -18.92 14.42 -5.68
CA HIS A 86 -18.18 13.16 -5.51
C HIS A 86 -16.64 13.34 -5.61
N SER A 87 -16.17 14.58 -5.73
CA SER A 87 -14.78 14.94 -6.02
C SER A 87 -13.98 15.16 -4.73
N ARG A 88 -13.69 14.09 -3.96
CA ARG A 88 -12.81 14.18 -2.78
C ARG A 88 -11.66 13.17 -2.87
N PHE A 89 -10.49 13.57 -2.37
CA PHE A 89 -9.33 12.66 -2.23
C PHE A 89 -9.49 11.83 -0.95
N GLY A 90 -10.13 10.67 -1.05
CA GLY A 90 -10.32 9.71 0.03
C GLY A 90 -9.44 8.47 -0.09
N SER A 91 -9.60 7.53 0.86
CA SER A 91 -8.97 6.21 0.86
C SER A 91 -9.17 5.45 -0.46
N ASP A 92 -10.37 5.49 -1.03
CA ASP A 92 -10.67 4.83 -2.31
C ASP A 92 -9.76 5.30 -3.45
N LEU A 93 -9.52 6.62 -3.50
CA LEU A 93 -8.67 7.19 -4.53
C LEU A 93 -7.21 6.81 -4.30
N THR A 94 -6.74 6.80 -3.05
CA THR A 94 -5.41 6.27 -2.69
C THR A 94 -5.28 4.80 -3.12
N TYR A 95 -6.29 3.96 -2.88
CA TYR A 95 -6.28 2.56 -3.30
C TYR A 95 -6.19 2.38 -4.82
N LEU A 96 -6.84 3.25 -5.61
CA LEU A 96 -6.73 3.21 -7.07
C LEU A 96 -5.32 3.53 -7.55
N TYR A 97 -4.67 4.52 -6.97
CA TYR A 97 -3.28 4.85 -7.31
C TYR A 97 -2.28 3.81 -6.81
N GLN A 98 -2.50 3.21 -5.64
CA GLN A 98 -1.73 2.06 -5.18
C GLN A 98 -1.90 0.86 -6.12
N TYR A 99 -3.10 0.61 -6.63
CA TYR A 99 -3.33 -0.43 -7.64
C TYR A 99 -2.54 -0.17 -8.91
N ALA A 100 -2.50 1.08 -9.38
CA ALA A 100 -1.68 1.46 -10.54
C ALA A 100 -0.18 1.28 -10.28
N LEU A 101 0.31 1.67 -9.10
CA LEU A 101 1.69 1.44 -8.66
C LEU A 101 2.02 -0.06 -8.67
N HIS A 102 1.13 -0.88 -8.14
CA HIS A 102 1.30 -2.32 -8.10
C HIS A 102 1.35 -2.93 -9.51
N ALA A 103 0.50 -2.45 -10.42
CA ALA A 103 0.52 -2.87 -11.82
C ALA A 103 1.82 -2.46 -12.53
N PHE A 104 2.37 -1.28 -12.24
CA PHE A 104 3.68 -0.87 -12.75
C PHE A 104 4.81 -1.75 -12.21
N ALA A 105 4.85 -1.93 -10.89
CA ALA A 105 5.88 -2.76 -10.25
C ALA A 105 5.86 -4.19 -10.81
N GLY A 106 4.66 -4.76 -11.03
CA GLY A 106 4.51 -6.08 -11.65
C GLY A 106 5.06 -6.16 -13.07
N LYS A 107 4.93 -5.11 -13.88
CA LYS A 107 5.53 -5.04 -15.23
C LYS A 107 7.06 -4.97 -15.18
N GLU A 108 7.61 -4.26 -14.20
CA GLU A 108 9.06 -4.12 -13.99
C GLU A 108 9.68 -5.31 -13.23
N GLY A 109 8.86 -6.29 -12.82
CA GLY A 109 9.33 -7.44 -12.01
C GLY A 109 9.76 -7.07 -10.59
N ILE A 110 9.34 -5.90 -10.09
CA ILE A 110 9.66 -5.42 -8.75
C ILE A 110 8.72 -6.09 -7.75
N VAL A 111 9.31 -6.94 -6.90
CA VAL A 111 8.60 -7.55 -5.78
C VAL A 111 8.58 -6.57 -4.62
N HIS A 112 7.39 -6.07 -4.29
CA HIS A 112 7.15 -5.28 -3.10
C HIS A 112 5.84 -5.70 -2.44
N ALA A 113 5.73 -5.40 -1.15
CA ALA A 113 4.49 -5.45 -0.42
C ALA A 113 4.24 -4.09 0.22
N TYR A 114 2.98 -3.80 0.54
CA TYR A 114 2.63 -2.55 1.20
C TYR A 114 1.53 -2.79 2.23
N PHE A 115 1.47 -1.92 3.23
CA PHE A 115 0.42 -1.92 4.25
C PHE A 115 0.20 -0.49 4.76
N ASP A 116 -1.02 -0.19 5.15
CA ASP A 116 -1.34 1.09 5.77
C ASP A 116 -0.82 1.10 7.21
N LEU A 117 -0.18 2.19 7.64
CA LEU A 117 0.35 2.30 9.00
C LEU A 117 -0.75 2.22 10.06
N VAL A 118 -1.96 2.65 9.70
CA VAL A 118 -3.14 2.64 10.55
C VAL A 118 -4.18 1.76 9.86
N ASP A 119 -4.45 0.59 10.43
CA ASP A 119 -5.54 -0.27 9.98
C ASP A 119 -6.88 0.32 10.44
N GLN A 120 -7.77 0.55 9.47
CA GLN A 120 -9.07 1.14 9.71
C GLN A 120 -10.14 0.11 9.43
N ASN A 121 -10.48 -0.68 10.46
CA ASN A 121 -11.50 -1.70 10.36
C ASN A 121 -12.79 -1.18 9.68
N CYS A 122 -13.05 -1.78 8.50
CA CYS A 122 -14.20 -1.86 7.60
C CYS A 122 -15.23 -0.73 7.44
N HIS A 123 -15.40 0.23 8.34
CA HIS A 123 -16.34 1.36 8.17
C HIS A 123 -15.90 2.67 8.83
N MET A 124 -14.71 2.71 9.44
CA MET A 124 -14.16 3.92 10.07
C MET A 124 -13.28 4.75 9.13
N GLY A 125 -12.79 4.16 8.03
CA GLY A 125 -11.92 4.87 7.09
C GLY A 125 -12.59 6.03 6.37
N ASP A 126 -13.90 5.92 6.15
CA ASP A 126 -14.73 6.98 5.58
C ASP A 126 -15.08 8.07 6.61
N ARG A 127 -14.88 7.81 7.91
CA ARG A 127 -15.26 8.72 9.00
C ARG A 127 -14.13 9.67 9.40
N LEU A 128 -12.89 9.32 9.11
CA LEU A 128 -11.73 10.18 9.33
C LEU A 128 -11.36 10.79 7.99
N TRP A 129 -11.49 12.10 7.88
CA TRP A 129 -11.29 12.84 6.63
C TRP A 129 -9.82 12.96 6.21
N ASP A 130 -8.89 12.59 7.10
CA ASP A 130 -7.45 12.63 6.89
C ASP A 130 -6.84 11.26 6.54
N THR A 131 -7.66 10.25 6.27
CA THR A 131 -7.18 8.87 6.09
C THR A 131 -6.34 8.68 4.85
N ALA A 132 -6.65 9.43 3.80
CA ALA A 132 -5.83 9.50 2.60
C ALA A 132 -4.38 9.99 2.87
N TYR A 133 -4.15 10.71 3.96
CA TYR A 133 -2.83 11.21 4.37
C TYR A 133 -2.05 10.27 5.28
N LEU A 134 -2.70 9.22 5.77
CA LEU A 134 -2.01 8.23 6.57
C LEU A 134 -0.99 7.52 5.68
N PRO A 135 0.26 7.36 6.14
CA PRO A 135 1.31 6.80 5.32
C PRO A 135 1.02 5.32 5.05
N THR A 136 1.13 4.94 3.79
CA THR A 136 1.26 3.55 3.37
C THR A 136 2.73 3.20 3.36
N VAL A 137 3.12 2.17 4.09
CA VAL A 137 4.49 1.64 4.12
C VAL A 137 4.66 0.67 2.98
N HIS A 138 5.71 0.87 2.19
CA HIS A 138 6.16 -0.05 1.14
C HIS A 138 7.41 -0.76 1.61
N ILE A 139 7.46 -2.08 1.42
CA ILE A 139 8.64 -2.91 1.68
C ILE A 139 9.07 -3.55 0.36
N VAL A 140 10.32 -3.30 0.00
CA VAL A 140 10.99 -3.91 -1.15
C VAL A 140 12.10 -4.80 -0.64
N ARG A 141 12.16 -6.04 -1.14
CA ARG A 141 13.30 -6.93 -0.91
C ARG A 141 14.18 -6.92 -2.15
N GLY A 142 15.44 -6.53 -2.01
CA GLY A 142 16.32 -6.38 -3.17
C GLY A 142 17.49 -5.45 -2.91
N ASN A 143 18.02 -4.90 -4.00
CA ASN A 143 19.08 -3.89 -3.99
C ASN A 143 18.51 -2.47 -4.09
N GLU A 144 19.38 -1.46 -3.98
CA GLU A 144 18.98 -0.05 -4.07
C GLU A 144 18.29 0.29 -5.39
N ALA A 145 18.71 -0.32 -6.50
CA ALA A 145 18.08 -0.09 -7.80
C ALA A 145 16.58 -0.47 -7.82
N ALA A 146 16.19 -1.51 -7.09
CA ALA A 146 14.78 -1.92 -7.01
C ALA A 146 13.90 -0.90 -6.26
N VAL A 147 14.44 -0.26 -5.21
CA VAL A 147 13.70 0.79 -4.49
C VAL A 147 13.67 2.09 -5.28
N ASP A 148 14.77 2.48 -5.93
CA ASP A 148 14.81 3.67 -6.77
C ASP A 148 13.84 3.54 -7.95
N ALA A 149 13.81 2.37 -8.60
CA ALA A 149 12.82 2.08 -9.64
C ALA A 149 11.39 2.19 -9.11
N LEU A 150 11.08 1.66 -7.92
CA LEU A 150 9.73 1.77 -7.36
C LEU A 150 9.37 3.22 -6.99
N VAL A 151 10.30 3.99 -6.47
CA VAL A 151 10.14 5.43 -6.21
C VAL A 151 9.86 6.19 -7.51
N ASP A 152 10.58 5.88 -8.58
CA ASP A 152 10.35 6.45 -9.91
C ASP A 152 8.95 6.09 -10.45
N LEU A 153 8.47 4.87 -10.17
CA LEU A 153 7.11 4.46 -10.53
C LEU A 153 6.03 5.27 -9.80
N VAL A 154 6.28 5.74 -8.58
CA VAL A 154 5.37 6.68 -7.89
C VAL A 154 5.26 7.99 -8.68
N GLY A 155 6.37 8.50 -9.21
CA GLY A 155 6.38 9.67 -10.09
C GLY A 155 5.61 9.47 -11.40
N LYS A 156 5.43 8.21 -11.84
CA LYS A 156 4.64 7.86 -13.04
C LYS A 156 3.14 7.73 -12.77
N LEU A 157 2.67 7.87 -11.53
CA LEU A 157 1.25 7.74 -11.19
C LEU A 157 0.35 8.84 -11.80
N ASN A 158 0.95 9.91 -12.30
CA ASN A 158 0.26 10.96 -13.05
C ASN A 158 0.22 10.72 -14.57
N SER A 159 0.83 9.65 -15.06
CA SER A 159 0.98 9.39 -16.49
C SER A 159 -0.32 8.92 -17.15
N ASP A 160 -0.37 9.02 -18.48
CA ASP A 160 -1.47 8.46 -19.28
C ASP A 160 -1.60 6.94 -19.14
N GLU A 161 -0.48 6.26 -18.86
CA GLU A 161 -0.48 4.83 -18.60
C GLU A 161 -1.13 4.50 -17.25
N ALA A 162 -0.81 5.25 -16.20
CA ALA A 162 -1.45 5.11 -14.88
C ALA A 162 -2.95 5.36 -14.98
N TYR A 163 -3.33 6.41 -15.70
CA TYR A 163 -4.73 6.73 -15.98
C TYR A 163 -5.46 5.58 -16.69
N ALA A 164 -4.85 4.96 -17.72
CA ALA A 164 -5.45 3.84 -18.42
C ALA A 164 -5.65 2.61 -17.51
N ILE A 165 -4.70 2.35 -16.60
CA ILE A 165 -4.81 1.28 -15.61
C ILE A 165 -5.97 1.54 -14.64
N ILE A 166 -6.05 2.76 -14.09
CA ILE A 166 -7.11 3.16 -13.15
C ILE A 166 -8.47 3.09 -13.83
N LYS A 167 -8.59 3.66 -15.03
CA LYS A 167 -9.84 3.62 -15.80
C LYS A 167 -10.33 2.20 -16.06
N LYS A 168 -9.42 1.27 -16.36
CA LYS A 168 -9.78 -0.15 -16.55
C LYS A 168 -10.29 -0.79 -15.26
N ARG A 169 -9.72 -0.42 -14.11
CA ARG A 169 -10.15 -0.91 -12.78
C ARG A 169 -11.52 -0.36 -12.40
N GLU A 170 -11.78 0.91 -12.69
CA GLU A 170 -13.02 1.62 -12.35
C GLU A 170 -14.17 1.39 -13.33
N ALA A 171 -13.90 0.91 -14.55
CA ALA A 171 -14.87 0.78 -15.65
C ALA A 171 -16.25 0.15 -15.30
N PRO A 172 -16.41 -0.74 -14.29
CA PRO A 172 -17.74 -1.23 -13.90
C PRO A 172 -18.62 -0.20 -13.17
N GLN A 173 -18.03 0.80 -12.49
CA GLN A 173 -18.73 1.69 -11.56
C GLN A 173 -18.47 3.18 -11.84
N ASN A 174 -17.25 3.53 -12.28
CA ASN A 174 -16.79 4.88 -12.58
C ASN A 174 -17.03 5.91 -11.45
N TYR A 175 -17.16 5.48 -10.20
CA TYR A 175 -17.48 6.36 -9.08
C TYR A 175 -16.37 7.41 -8.85
N HIS A 176 -15.12 7.04 -9.08
CA HIS A 176 -13.98 7.90 -8.80
C HIS A 176 -13.38 8.57 -10.04
N MET A 177 -13.91 8.28 -11.24
CA MET A 177 -13.31 8.76 -12.48
C MET A 177 -13.33 10.28 -12.62
N GLY A 178 -14.33 10.98 -12.09
CA GLY A 178 -14.35 12.45 -12.08
C GLY A 178 -13.19 13.04 -11.28
N ALA A 179 -12.88 12.47 -10.12
CA ALA A 179 -11.72 12.87 -9.31
C ALA A 179 -10.39 12.51 -10.00
N VAL A 180 -10.31 11.34 -10.65
CA VAL A 180 -9.12 10.92 -11.41
C VAL A 180 -8.88 11.84 -12.62
N ASP A 181 -9.91 12.21 -13.36
CA ASP A 181 -9.84 13.13 -14.50
C ASP A 181 -9.35 14.51 -14.03
N ALA A 182 -9.95 15.04 -12.96
CA ALA A 182 -9.56 16.31 -12.37
C ALA A 182 -8.10 16.32 -11.90
N LEU A 183 -7.62 15.24 -11.27
CA LEU A 183 -6.22 15.11 -10.87
C LEU A 183 -5.26 14.99 -12.06
N ARG A 184 -5.67 14.32 -13.13
CA ARG A 184 -4.88 14.25 -14.36
C ARG A 184 -4.72 15.61 -15.00
N GLU A 185 -5.78 16.41 -15.05
CA GLU A 185 -5.72 17.80 -15.50
C GLU A 185 -4.84 18.65 -14.58
N ALA A 186 -5.01 18.50 -13.26
CA ALA A 186 -4.20 19.20 -12.27
C ALA A 186 -2.70 18.88 -12.41
N SER A 187 -2.36 17.61 -12.64
CA SER A 187 -0.98 17.20 -12.87
C SER A 187 -0.39 17.83 -14.14
N ARG A 188 -1.13 17.79 -15.25
CA ARG A 188 -0.68 18.35 -16.54
C ARG A 188 -0.53 19.87 -16.52
N GLY A 189 -1.43 20.57 -15.82
CA GLY A 189 -1.46 22.03 -15.77
C GLY A 189 -0.55 22.62 -14.69
N TYR A 190 -0.45 21.96 -13.54
CA TYR A 190 0.15 22.52 -12.32
C TYR A 190 1.26 21.67 -11.71
N GLY A 191 1.56 20.49 -12.29
CA GLY A 191 2.56 19.57 -11.73
C GLY A 191 2.17 19.00 -10.38
N ILE A 192 0.86 18.81 -10.13
CA ILE A 192 0.35 18.25 -8.89
C ILE A 192 0.25 16.73 -9.01
N ASP A 193 1.17 16.03 -8.34
CA ASP A 193 1.12 14.57 -8.27
C ASP A 193 0.05 14.07 -7.29
N PRO A 194 -0.61 12.94 -7.55
CA PRO A 194 -1.66 12.42 -6.68
C PRO A 194 -1.11 11.85 -5.36
N ILE A 195 0.05 11.19 -5.42
CA ILE A 195 0.71 10.54 -4.29
C ILE A 195 2.15 11.05 -4.21
N LEU A 196 2.65 11.27 -3.00
CA LEU A 196 4.04 11.65 -2.74
C LEU A 196 4.77 10.52 -2.02
N VAL A 197 6.07 10.40 -2.29
CA VAL A 197 7.00 9.61 -1.47
C VAL A 197 7.46 10.46 -0.29
N SER A 198 7.50 9.89 0.91
CA SER A 198 8.05 10.56 2.09
C SER A 198 9.56 10.70 2.00
N GLU A 199 10.09 11.77 2.60
CA GLU A 199 11.54 11.99 2.75
C GLU A 199 12.20 10.89 3.59
N ARG A 200 11.46 10.29 4.53
CA ARG A 200 11.99 9.24 5.41
C ARG A 200 11.93 7.90 4.69
N GLN A 201 13.10 7.44 4.27
CA GLN A 201 13.30 6.10 3.72
C GLN A 201 14.31 5.35 4.58
N TRP A 202 14.06 4.08 4.83
CA TRP A 202 14.97 3.18 5.52
C TRP A 202 15.55 2.21 4.51
N ARG A 203 16.77 2.48 4.06
CA ARG A 203 17.45 1.72 3.00
C ARG A 203 18.48 0.75 3.58
N ASN A 204 18.78 -0.31 2.83
CA ASN A 204 19.81 -1.30 3.14
C ASN A 204 19.66 -1.95 4.53
N VAL A 205 18.43 -2.21 4.94
CA VAL A 205 18.14 -2.80 6.24
C VAL A 205 18.31 -4.30 6.14
N GLN A 206 19.18 -4.87 6.98
CA GLN A 206 19.31 -6.31 7.06
C GLN A 206 18.04 -6.93 7.63
N GLY A 207 17.61 -8.07 7.08
CA GLY A 207 16.42 -8.77 7.54
C GLY A 207 16.49 -9.14 9.02
N GLU A 208 17.68 -9.43 9.54
CA GLU A 208 17.89 -9.63 10.98
C GLU A 208 17.48 -8.42 11.82
N THR A 209 17.79 -7.20 11.36
CA THR A 209 17.40 -5.96 12.04
C THR A 209 15.89 -5.80 12.08
N LEU A 210 15.20 -6.03 10.96
CA LEU A 210 13.73 -5.95 10.89
C LEU A 210 13.05 -7.02 11.75
N LYS A 211 13.57 -8.24 11.71
CA LYS A 211 13.11 -9.37 12.52
C LYS A 211 13.19 -9.06 14.02
N ASN A 212 14.27 -8.43 14.46
CA ASN A 212 14.42 -8.01 15.85
C ASN A 212 13.52 -6.81 16.17
N ALA A 213 13.33 -5.87 15.24
CA ALA A 213 12.46 -4.72 15.43
C ALA A 213 10.99 -5.10 15.66
N VAL A 214 10.49 -6.16 15.00
CA VAL A 214 9.13 -6.69 15.18
C VAL A 214 8.82 -6.99 16.66
N ASP A 215 9.78 -7.51 17.42
CA ASP A 215 9.58 -7.83 18.84
C ASP A 215 9.25 -6.60 19.69
N PHE A 216 9.67 -5.42 19.25
CA PHE A 216 9.47 -4.16 19.96
C PHE A 216 8.30 -3.34 19.40
N LEU A 217 8.03 -3.45 18.09
CA LEU A 217 7.11 -2.55 17.39
C LEU A 217 5.69 -3.12 17.25
N CYS A 218 5.51 -4.44 17.28
CA CYS A 218 4.19 -5.05 17.13
C CYS A 218 3.49 -5.21 18.48
N GLN A 219 2.56 -4.29 18.81
CA GLN A 219 1.49 -4.60 19.77
C GLN A 219 0.43 -5.45 19.04
N PHE A 220 0.36 -6.74 19.35
CA PHE A 220 -0.63 -7.62 18.75
C PHE A 220 -2.02 -7.32 19.27
N THR A 221 -2.93 -6.89 18.40
CA THR A 221 -4.36 -6.80 18.71
C THR A 221 -5.04 -8.08 18.25
N TYR A 222 -5.57 -8.86 19.18
CA TYR A 222 -6.39 -10.03 18.88
C TYR A 222 -7.85 -9.57 18.72
N SER A 223 -8.48 -9.89 17.60
CA SER A 223 -9.93 -9.79 17.47
C SER A 223 -10.51 -11.16 17.13
N GLU A 224 -11.34 -11.65 18.03
CA GLU A 224 -12.14 -12.84 17.82
C GLU A 224 -13.29 -12.46 16.87
N LYS A 225 -13.31 -12.99 15.65
CA LYS A 225 -14.50 -12.86 14.82
C LYS A 225 -15.56 -13.80 15.39
N PHE A 226 -16.61 -13.25 15.98
CA PHE A 226 -17.82 -14.01 16.32
C PHE A 226 -18.30 -14.73 15.05
N ARG A 227 -18.47 -16.05 15.13
CA ARG A 227 -19.28 -16.76 14.15
C ARG A 227 -20.70 -16.23 14.28
N ASP A 228 -21.21 -15.66 13.20
CA ASP A 228 -22.61 -15.33 13.10
C ASP A 228 -23.41 -16.63 13.26
N HIS A 229 -24.12 -16.78 14.38
CA HIS A 229 -24.93 -17.97 14.69
C HIS A 229 -26.30 -17.93 13.97
N SER A 230 -26.43 -17.15 12.88
CA SER A 230 -27.68 -16.94 12.16
C SER A 230 -28.18 -18.14 11.34
N SER A 231 -27.58 -19.33 11.46
CA SER A 231 -28.09 -20.56 10.83
C SER A 231 -28.46 -21.67 11.83
N ALA A 232 -28.77 -21.33 13.09
CA ALA A 232 -29.26 -22.30 14.09
C ALA A 232 -30.80 -22.36 14.22
N TRP A 233 -31.53 -21.74 13.29
CA TRP A 233 -32.99 -21.82 13.20
C TRP A 233 -33.42 -22.22 11.78
N ASP A 234 -33.08 -23.45 11.40
CA ASP A 234 -33.83 -24.25 10.41
C ASP A 234 -34.24 -25.57 11.08
#